data_AF-A0A7K2YT40-F1
#
_entry.id   AF-A0A7K2YT40-F1
#
_cell.length_a   1.000
_cell.length_b   1.000
_cell.length_c   1.000
_cell.angle_alpha   90.00
_cell.angle_beta   90.00
_cell.angle_gamma   90.00
#
_symmetry.space_group_name_H-M   'P 1'
#
loop_
_entity.id
_entity.type
_entity.pdbx_description
1 polymer ?
#
loop_
_entity_poly.entity_id
_entity_poly.type
_entity_poly.pdbx_seq_one_letter_code
_entity_poly.pdbx_strand_id
1 'polypeptide(L)'
;MATAAHWTGKGLAVTRRLDDRPALVHALRMHGNELRKTGLHGAALDRLRHAATLAGTDAERAAVQPLLARAAGAAGRSGLFDHTCAINRRLLDHADHDAGS
;
A
#
# COMPACT_ATOMS: atom_id res chain seq x y z
N MET A 1 -1.08 19.13 7.16
CA MET A 1 -0.69 17.72 6.86
C MET A 1 -1.27 16.71 7.85
N ALA A 2 -1.30 16.97 9.18
CA ALA A 2 -1.80 16.01 10.17
C ALA A 2 -3.29 15.60 10.01
N THR A 3 -4.13 16.47 9.44
CA THR A 3 -5.58 16.25 9.30
C THR A 3 -5.92 15.05 8.42
N ALA A 4 -5.19 14.81 7.32
CA ALA A 4 -5.47 13.69 6.41
C ALA A 4 -5.11 12.33 7.03
N ALA A 5 -3.99 12.25 7.75
CA ALA A 5 -3.60 11.06 8.49
C ALA A 5 -4.62 10.70 9.59
N HIS A 6 -5.21 11.72 10.24
CA HIS A 6 -6.28 11.53 11.23
C HIS A 6 -7.55 10.95 10.61
N TRP A 7 -8.06 11.54 9.52
CA TRP A 7 -9.30 11.06 8.88
C TRP A 7 -9.14 9.66 8.28
N THR A 8 -8.02 9.40 7.61
CA THR A 8 -7.74 8.04 7.10
C THR A 8 -7.57 7.02 8.22
N GLY A 9 -7.04 7.42 9.37
CA GLY A 9 -6.96 6.58 10.56
C GLY A 9 -8.34 6.18 11.11
N LYS A 10 -9.29 7.13 11.15
CA LYS A 10 -10.68 6.84 11.53
C LYS A 10 -11.35 5.88 10.54
N GLY A 11 -11.19 6.12 9.23
CA GLY A 11 -11.74 5.23 8.20
C GLY A 11 -11.19 3.79 8.30
N LEU A 12 -9.91 3.64 8.63
CA LEU A 12 -9.31 2.35 8.89
C LEU A 12 -9.88 1.64 10.14
N ALA A 13 -10.20 2.39 11.20
CA ALA A 13 -10.84 1.81 12.38
C ALA A 13 -12.26 1.29 12.08
N VAL A 14 -13.00 1.98 11.20
CA VAL A 14 -14.33 1.54 10.74
C VAL A 14 -14.22 0.28 9.88
N THR A 15 -13.38 0.29 8.84
CA THR A 15 -13.25 -0.85 7.91
C THR A 15 -12.81 -2.14 8.58
N ARG A 16 -11.97 -2.08 9.63
CA ARG A 16 -11.63 -3.26 10.45
C ARG A 16 -12.82 -3.93 11.11
N ARG A 17 -13.93 -3.22 11.34
CA ARG A 17 -15.14 -3.76 11.96
C ARG A 17 -16.14 -4.29 10.94
N LEU A 18 -15.98 -3.93 9.66
CA LEU A 18 -16.90 -4.34 8.60
C LEU A 18 -16.56 -5.72 8.01
N ASP A 19 -15.40 -6.26 8.35
CA ASP A 19 -14.88 -7.55 7.82
C ASP A 19 -14.81 -7.62 6.28
N ASP A 20 -14.77 -6.45 5.62
CA ASP A 20 -14.60 -6.32 4.18
C ASP A 20 -13.10 -6.18 3.86
N ARG A 21 -12.51 -7.28 3.35
CA ARG A 21 -11.08 -7.35 3.00
C ARG A 21 -10.68 -6.31 1.95
N PRO A 22 -11.32 -6.20 0.76
CA PRO A 22 -11.04 -5.13 -0.19
C PRO A 22 -11.09 -3.72 0.43
N ALA A 23 -12.10 -3.42 1.24
CA ALA A 23 -12.21 -2.12 1.90
C ALA A 23 -11.07 -1.88 2.90
N LEU A 24 -10.67 -2.92 3.65
CA LEU A 24 -9.55 -2.87 4.58
C LEU A 24 -8.22 -2.63 3.85
N VAL A 25 -7.96 -3.33 2.73
CA VAL A 25 -6.77 -3.11 1.89
C VAL A 25 -6.72 -1.66 1.41
N HIS A 26 -7.84 -1.12 0.93
CA HIS A 26 -7.93 0.26 0.48
C HIS A 26 -7.64 1.26 1.63
N ALA A 27 -8.25 1.06 2.80
CA ALA A 27 -8.08 1.94 3.95
C ALA A 27 -6.64 1.91 4.49
N LEU A 28 -6.03 0.73 4.58
CA LEU A 28 -4.62 0.58 4.97
C LEU A 28 -3.70 1.33 4.00
N ARG A 29 -3.96 1.22 2.70
CA ARG A 29 -3.19 1.88 1.64
C ARG A 29 -3.24 3.40 1.75
N MET A 30 -4.44 3.96 1.88
CA MET A 30 -4.63 5.40 2.03
C MET A 30 -3.98 5.92 3.29
N HIS A 31 -4.21 5.25 4.43
CA HIS A 31 -3.63 5.68 5.70
C HIS A 31 -2.10 5.58 5.70
N GLY A 32 -1.52 4.50 5.17
CA GLY A 32 -0.07 4.35 5.05
C GLY A 32 0.57 5.43 4.19
N ASN A 33 -0.07 5.84 3.08
CA ASN A 33 0.43 6.93 2.25
C ASN A 33 0.41 8.29 2.98
N GLU A 34 -0.63 8.58 3.76
CA GLU A 34 -0.69 9.82 4.55
C GLU A 34 0.31 9.81 5.71
N LEU A 35 0.51 8.68 6.39
CA LEU A 35 1.56 8.53 7.40
C LEU A 35 2.95 8.80 6.80
N ARG A 36 3.23 8.29 5.61
CA ARG A 36 4.50 8.56 4.90
C ARG A 36 4.70 10.06 4.66
N LYS A 37 3.67 10.77 4.17
CA LYS A 37 3.74 12.21 3.90
C LYS A 37 3.99 13.05 5.16
N THR A 38 3.67 12.51 6.34
CA THR A 38 3.87 13.18 7.65
C THR A 38 5.17 12.80 8.35
N GLY A 39 6.04 12.00 7.72
CA GLY A 39 7.32 11.57 8.30
C GLY A 39 7.23 10.35 9.21
N LEU A 40 6.03 9.79 9.44
CA LEU A 40 5.82 8.59 10.26
C LEU A 40 6.14 7.31 9.47
N HIS A 41 7.39 7.20 9.00
CA HIS A 41 7.83 6.21 8.02
C HIS A 41 7.66 4.75 8.50
N GLY A 42 7.97 4.45 9.76
CA GLY A 42 7.77 3.11 10.32
C GLY A 42 6.30 2.68 10.29
N ALA A 43 5.41 3.54 10.80
CA ALA A 43 3.97 3.28 10.78
C ALA A 43 3.41 3.20 9.35
N ALA A 44 3.92 4.01 8.42
CA ALA A 44 3.55 3.92 7.01
C ALA A 44 3.91 2.55 6.40
N LEU A 45 5.13 2.06 6.66
CA LEU A 45 5.58 0.75 6.22
C LEU A 45 4.72 -0.37 6.78
N ASP A 46 4.38 -0.33 8.06
CA ASP A 46 3.57 -1.37 8.70
C ASP A 46 2.18 -1.46 8.08
N ARG A 47 1.53 -0.32 7.82
CA ARG A 47 0.20 -0.30 7.18
C ARG A 47 0.25 -0.79 5.74
N LEU A 48 1.27 -0.39 4.98
CA LEU A 48 1.40 -0.77 3.57
C LEU A 48 1.82 -2.24 3.40
N ARG A 49 2.65 -2.78 4.30
CA ARG A 49 2.96 -4.22 4.36
C ARG A 49 1.72 -5.03 4.66
N HIS A 50 0.92 -4.60 5.64
CA HIS A 50 -0.33 -5.27 5.96
C HIS A 50 -1.31 -5.23 4.76
N ALA A 51 -1.43 -4.10 4.08
CA ALA A 51 -2.22 -4.01 2.85
C ALA A 51 -1.71 -5.00 1.77
N ALA A 52 -0.39 -5.12 1.62
CA ALA A 52 0.22 -6.02 0.63
C ALA A 52 -0.03 -7.50 0.97
N THR A 53 0.00 -7.88 2.25
CA THR A 53 -0.34 -9.23 2.71
C THR A 53 -1.80 -9.58 2.47
N LEU A 54 -2.71 -8.61 2.58
CA LEU A 54 -4.16 -8.82 2.40
C LEU A 54 -4.63 -8.73 0.94
N ALA A 55 -3.81 -8.18 0.04
CA ALA A 55 -4.14 -8.03 -1.37
C ALA A 55 -4.23 -9.40 -2.06
N GLY A 56 -5.44 -9.78 -2.46
CA GLY A 56 -5.76 -11.08 -3.07
C GLY A 56 -5.67 -11.05 -4.60
N THR A 57 -5.91 -9.90 -5.23
CA THR A 57 -5.88 -9.76 -6.70
C THR A 57 -4.64 -9.01 -7.19
N ASP A 58 -4.27 -9.21 -8.45
CA ASP A 58 -3.17 -8.43 -9.07
C ASP A 58 -3.47 -6.94 -9.11
N ALA A 59 -4.73 -6.54 -9.31
CA ALA A 59 -5.15 -5.14 -9.25
C ALA A 59 -4.93 -4.53 -7.86
N GLU A 60 -5.29 -5.26 -6.79
CA GLU A 60 -5.04 -4.81 -5.41
C GLU A 60 -3.53 -4.74 -5.12
N ARG A 61 -2.76 -5.75 -5.57
CA ARG A 61 -1.29 -5.74 -5.43
C ARG A 61 -0.67 -4.55 -6.16
N ALA A 62 -1.06 -4.31 -7.42
CA ALA A 62 -0.60 -3.19 -8.24
C ALA A 62 -0.96 -1.83 -7.63
N ALA A 63 -2.08 -1.74 -6.90
CA ALA A 63 -2.45 -0.53 -6.18
C ALA A 63 -1.56 -0.28 -4.94
N VAL A 64 -1.13 -1.32 -4.22
CA VAL A 64 -0.38 -1.22 -2.95
C VAL A 64 1.13 -1.08 -3.16
N GLN A 65 1.71 -1.88 -4.04
CA GLN A 65 3.17 -2.04 -4.17
C GLN A 65 3.92 -0.74 -4.54
N PRO A 66 3.41 0.16 -5.40
CA PRO A 66 4.07 1.45 -5.66
C PRO A 66 4.13 2.35 -4.43
N LEU A 67 3.13 2.27 -3.55
CA LEU A 67 3.09 3.07 -2.32
C LEU A 67 4.03 2.49 -1.26
N LEU A 68 4.13 1.16 -1.18
CA LEU A 68 5.11 0.50 -0.33
C LEU A 68 6.54 0.83 -0.75
N ALA A 69 6.83 0.86 -2.06
CA ALA A 69 8.12 1.31 -2.58
C ALA A 69 8.44 2.74 -2.12
N ARG A 70 7.51 3.68 -2.30
CA ARG A 70 7.69 5.08 -1.86
C ARG A 70 7.95 5.19 -0.35
N ALA A 71 7.25 4.40 0.46
CA ALA A 71 7.47 4.37 1.91
C ALA A 71 8.82 3.77 2.28
N ALA A 72 9.26 2.71 1.57
CA ALA A 72 10.58 2.11 1.76
C ALA A 72 11.71 3.10 1.41
N GLY A 73 11.60 3.81 0.29
CA GLY A 73 12.54 4.86 -0.10
C GLY A 73 12.61 5.99 0.93
N ALA A 74 11.46 6.51 1.37
CA ALA A 74 11.40 7.55 2.40
C ALA A 74 12.02 7.11 3.74
N ALA A 75 11.94 5.81 4.05
CA ALA A 75 12.52 5.20 5.25
C ALA A 75 14.00 4.78 5.10
N GLY A 76 14.63 4.98 3.94
CA GLY A 76 16.00 4.52 3.67
C GLY A 76 16.15 3.00 3.60
N ARG A 77 15.08 2.25 3.32
CA ARG A 77 15.08 0.78 3.24
C ARG A 77 15.30 0.31 1.80
N SER A 78 16.52 0.48 1.30
CA SER A 78 16.90 0.20 -0.11
C SER A 78 16.51 -1.21 -0.58
N GLY A 79 16.85 -2.26 0.17
CA GLY A 79 16.49 -3.64 -0.22
C GLY A 79 14.98 -3.88 -0.33
N LEU A 80 14.17 -3.22 0.52
CA LEU A 80 12.71 -3.30 0.42
C LEU A 80 12.21 -2.51 -0.80
N PHE A 81 12.78 -1.33 -1.05
CA PHE A 81 12.47 -0.53 -2.23
C PHE A 81 12.70 -1.34 -3.51
N ASP A 82 13.89 -1.92 -3.68
CA ASP A 82 14.25 -2.69 -4.87
C ASP A 82 13.32 -3.90 -5.06
N HIS A 83 13.04 -4.62 -3.97
CA HIS A 83 12.11 -5.75 -3.99
C HIS A 83 10.71 -5.34 -4.48
N THR A 84 10.16 -4.25 -3.93
CA THR A 84 8.83 -3.76 -4.33
C THR A 84 8.80 -3.23 -5.76
N CYS A 85 9.89 -2.63 -6.25
CA CYS A 85 10.04 -2.24 -7.65
C CYS A 85 10.06 -3.45 -8.59
N ALA A 86 10.71 -4.55 -8.20
CA ALA A 86 10.70 -5.79 -8.97
C ALA A 86 9.29 -6.41 -9.03
N ILE A 87 8.52 -6.37 -7.93
CA ILE A 87 7.11 -6.82 -7.93
C ILE A 87 6.26 -5.95 -8.86
N ASN A 88 6.39 -4.63 -8.79
CA ASN A 88 5.65 -3.71 -9.67
C ASN A 88 5.91 -4.02 -11.15
N ARG A 89 7.16 -4.31 -11.51
CA ARG A 89 7.51 -4.68 -12.90
C ARG A 89 6.79 -5.94 -13.35
N ARG A 90 6.82 -7.01 -12.54
CA ARG A 90 6.11 -8.26 -12.86
C ARG A 90 4.61 -8.05 -13.01
N LEU A 91 4.00 -7.22 -12.18
CA LEU A 91 2.56 -6.90 -12.27
C LEU A 91 2.21 -6.15 -13.57
N LEU A 92 3.09 -5.26 -14.02
CA LEU A 92 2.94 -4.58 -15.32
C LEU A 92 3.08 -5.59 -16.46
N ASP A 93 4.11 -6.44 -16.42
CA ASP A 93 4.33 -7.46 -17.44
C ASP A 93 3.10 -8.37 -17.56
N HIS A 94 2.52 -8.82 -16.45
CA HIS A 94 1.29 -9.62 -16.47
C HIS A 94 0.08 -8.89 -17.07
N ALA A 95 -0.13 -7.61 -16.72
CA ALA A 95 -1.25 -6.83 -17.24
C ALA A 95 -1.18 -6.63 -18.77
N ASP A 96 0.03 -6.46 -19.31
CA ASP A 96 0.24 -6.31 -20.75
C ASP A 96 -0.05 -7.62 -21.52
N HIS A 97 0.20 -8.79 -20.91
CA HIS A 97 -0.13 -10.08 -21.52
C HIS A 97 -1.64 -10.34 -21.52
N ASP A 98 -2.33 -9.97 -20.44
CA ASP A 98 -3.79 -10.12 -20.32
C ASP A 98 -4.56 -9.16 -21.26
N ALA A 99 -4.00 -7.98 -21.55
CA ALA A 99 -4.62 -7.01 -22.47
C ALA A 99 -4.45 -7.37 -23.96
N GLY A 100 -3.52 -8.28 -24.29
CA GLY A 100 -3.21 -8.71 -25.65
C GLY A 100 -3.81 -10.07 -26.05
N SER A 101 -4.58 -10.72 -25.16
CA SER A 101 -5.25 -12.02 -25.37
C SER A 101 -6.75 -11.86 -25.58
#